data_AF-A0A5R9Q5H0-F1
#
_entry.id   AF-A0A5R9Q5H0-F1
#
_cell.length_a   1.000
_cell.length_b   1.000
_cell.length_c   1.000
_cell.angle_alpha   90.00
_cell.angle_beta   90.00
_cell.angle_gamma   90.00
#
_symmetry.space_group_name_H-M   'P 1'
#
loop_
_entity.id
_entity.type
_entity.pdbx_description
1 polymer ?
#
loop_
_entity_poly.entity_id
_entity_poly.type
_entity_poly.pdbx_seq_one_letter_code
_entity_poly.pdbx_strand_id
1 'polypeptide(L)'
;MTKLVFCSCVAADGRKFAFLTDQPEVEELFDNGYKVAYKDRDGRDTPELLAHWRSAITVESKEFSLLPEDDQIPGNVQSAFNTMLSHLVKGIDVFFCDYNLGVEGDLPMCNQVMDEFKSTDFVLFSCADIVGTDPTVQPYMVSYCAPRYQQGSKLAQQHRIYCKTDPFAFCQAINAIVVQRQKDDLTGGHIRSDLDPYINESPIDKDTADQVLNRFVESLRSNNPDTVAIGYSG
;
A
#
# COMPACT_ATOMS: atom_id res chain seq x y z
N MET A 1 10.03 -11.16 -16.12
CA MET A 1 9.64 -9.74 -16.23
C MET A 1 8.34 -9.56 -15.49
N THR A 2 8.21 -8.47 -14.73
CA THR A 2 7.02 -8.16 -13.90
C THR A 2 6.51 -6.75 -14.21
N LYS A 3 5.38 -6.34 -13.64
CA LYS A 3 4.79 -5.00 -13.73
C LYS A 3 4.44 -4.49 -12.35
N LEU A 4 4.49 -3.17 -12.17
CA LEU A 4 3.88 -2.52 -11.02
C LEU A 4 2.39 -2.42 -11.25
N VAL A 5 1.62 -2.77 -10.23
CA VAL A 5 0.18 -2.59 -10.18
C VAL A 5 -0.12 -1.62 -9.03
N PHE A 6 -0.79 -0.52 -9.38
CA PHE A 6 -1.37 0.39 -8.41
C PHE A 6 -2.89 0.33 -8.54
N CYS A 7 -3.57 0.14 -7.42
CA CYS A 7 -5.02 0.25 -7.36
C CYS A 7 -5.42 1.25 -6.27
N SER A 8 -6.37 2.13 -6.57
CA SER A 8 -7.01 3.01 -5.61
C SER A 8 -8.51 2.76 -5.60
N CYS A 9 -9.06 2.45 -4.43
CA CYS A 9 -10.45 2.09 -4.22
C CYS A 9 -11.13 3.00 -3.20
N VAL A 10 -12.43 3.21 -3.38
CA VAL A 10 -13.29 3.89 -2.40
C VAL A 10 -14.22 2.86 -1.77
N ALA A 11 -14.15 2.72 -0.45
CA ALA A 11 -15.01 1.84 0.34
C ALA A 11 -16.43 2.39 0.51
N ALA A 12 -17.32 1.53 0.98
CA ALA A 12 -18.73 1.86 1.26
C ALA A 12 -18.93 3.03 2.22
N ASP A 13 -18.00 3.26 3.15
CA ASP A 13 -18.04 4.35 4.12
C ASP A 13 -17.27 5.61 3.67
N GLY A 14 -16.80 5.62 2.41
CA GLY A 14 -16.05 6.71 1.80
C GLY A 14 -14.55 6.69 2.08
N ARG A 15 -14.03 5.73 2.85
CA ARG A 15 -12.58 5.58 3.05
C ARG A 15 -11.89 5.18 1.76
N LYS A 16 -10.68 5.69 1.54
CA LYS A 16 -9.88 5.43 0.35
C LYS A 16 -8.77 4.44 0.68
N PHE A 17 -8.81 3.28 0.06
CA PHE A 17 -7.77 2.27 0.18
C PHE A 17 -6.93 2.27 -1.10
N ALA A 18 -5.65 1.94 -1.00
CA ALA A 18 -4.83 1.69 -2.17
C ALA A 18 -3.84 0.56 -1.93
N PHE A 19 -3.39 -0.08 -3.00
CA PHE A 19 -2.21 -0.92 -2.98
C PHE A 19 -1.20 -0.55 -4.08
N LEU A 20 0.07 -0.84 -3.81
CA LEU A 20 1.18 -0.79 -4.76
C LEU A 20 2.01 -2.07 -4.63
N THR A 21 2.19 -2.78 -5.73
CA THR A 21 2.85 -4.09 -5.74
C THR A 21 3.48 -4.39 -7.10
N ASP A 22 4.44 -5.30 -7.14
CA ASP A 22 4.94 -5.98 -8.32
C ASP A 22 4.57 -7.48 -8.35
N GLN A 23 3.67 -7.91 -7.45
CA GLN A 23 3.19 -9.29 -7.33
C GLN A 23 1.78 -9.44 -7.95
N PRO A 24 1.59 -10.40 -8.87
CA PRO A 24 0.35 -10.53 -9.63
C PRO A 24 -0.87 -10.95 -8.80
N GLU A 25 -0.69 -11.65 -7.68
CA GLU A 25 -1.77 -12.18 -6.84
C GLU A 25 -2.39 -11.14 -5.91
N VAL A 26 -1.70 -10.03 -5.64
CA VAL A 26 -2.07 -9.08 -4.59
C VAL A 26 -3.41 -8.40 -4.84
N GLU A 27 -3.80 -8.18 -6.10
CA GLU A 27 -5.11 -7.59 -6.42
C GLU A 27 -6.26 -8.45 -5.91
N GLU A 28 -6.20 -9.78 -6.11
CA GLU A 28 -7.21 -10.71 -5.63
C GLU A 28 -7.20 -10.80 -4.10
N LEU A 29 -6.01 -10.83 -3.48
CA LEU A 29 -5.87 -10.86 -2.02
C LEU A 29 -6.47 -9.61 -1.36
N PHE A 30 -6.21 -8.45 -1.95
CA PHE A 30 -6.70 -7.16 -1.50
C PHE A 30 -8.23 -7.05 -1.61
N ASP A 31 -8.79 -7.44 -2.76
CA ASP A 31 -10.24 -7.41 -2.97
C ASP A 31 -10.97 -8.41 -2.06
N ASN A 32 -10.45 -9.63 -1.92
CA ASN A 32 -11.02 -10.63 -1.01
C ASN A 32 -10.92 -10.19 0.46
N GLY A 33 -9.80 -9.61 0.86
CA GLY A 33 -9.62 -9.05 2.20
C GLY A 33 -10.68 -7.98 2.51
N TYR A 34 -10.96 -7.08 1.56
CA TYR A 34 -12.00 -6.07 1.70
C TYR A 34 -13.39 -6.68 1.81
N LYS A 35 -13.76 -7.59 0.90
CA LYS A 35 -15.06 -8.28 0.88
C LYS A 35 -15.40 -8.90 2.24
N VAL A 36 -14.43 -9.57 2.86
CA VAL A 36 -14.61 -10.20 4.16
C VAL A 36 -14.68 -9.16 5.27
N ALA A 37 -13.79 -8.16 5.27
CA ALA A 37 -13.76 -7.14 6.31
C ALA A 37 -14.99 -6.19 6.27
N TYR A 38 -15.55 -5.92 5.09
CA TYR A 38 -16.66 -4.97 4.92
C TYR A 38 -18.03 -5.62 4.78
N LYS A 39 -18.13 -6.94 4.88
CA LYS A 39 -19.38 -7.71 4.73
C LYS A 39 -20.57 -7.11 5.51
N ASP A 40 -20.37 -6.74 6.77
CA ASP A 40 -21.44 -6.20 7.63
C ASP A 40 -21.48 -4.65 7.64
N ARG A 41 -20.61 -4.02 6.85
CA ARG A 41 -20.39 -2.55 6.79
C ARG A 41 -20.91 -1.94 5.48
N ASP A 42 -21.09 -2.73 4.43
CA ASP A 42 -21.50 -2.29 3.08
C ASP A 42 -23.01 -2.02 2.93
N GLY A 43 -23.61 -1.39 3.95
CA GLY A 43 -25.04 -1.06 3.96
C GLY A 43 -25.96 -2.27 4.13
N ARG A 44 -27.25 -2.02 4.42
CA ARG A 44 -28.30 -3.07 4.51
C ARG A 44 -29.06 -3.29 3.19
N ASP A 45 -28.80 -2.45 2.20
CA ASP A 45 -29.55 -2.37 0.95
C ASP A 45 -28.83 -3.00 -0.25
N THR A 46 -27.67 -3.63 -0.01
CA THR A 46 -26.95 -4.45 -0.99
C THR A 46 -27.53 -5.88 -0.95
N PRO A 47 -28.23 -6.34 -2.00
CA PRO A 47 -28.74 -7.71 -2.07
C PRO A 47 -27.63 -8.76 -2.28
N GLU A 48 -26.38 -8.31 -2.43
CA GLU A 48 -25.21 -9.13 -2.71
C GLU A 48 -24.56 -9.65 -1.41
N LEU A 49 -24.09 -10.90 -1.44
CA LEU A 49 -23.52 -11.58 -0.27
C LEU A 49 -22.12 -11.06 0.14
N LEU A 50 -21.51 -10.20 -0.68
CA LEU A 50 -20.12 -9.75 -0.57
C LEU A 50 -20.05 -8.23 -0.74
N ALA A 51 -19.16 -7.58 0.00
CA ALA A 51 -18.97 -6.13 -0.09
C ALA A 51 -18.25 -5.74 -1.40
N HIS A 52 -18.58 -4.57 -1.94
CA HIS A 52 -17.98 -4.06 -3.17
C HIS A 52 -17.37 -2.66 -2.99
N TRP A 53 -16.30 -2.37 -3.75
CA TRP A 53 -15.76 -1.03 -3.81
C TRP A 53 -16.75 -0.11 -4.55
N ARG A 54 -16.99 1.09 -4.03
CA ARG A 54 -17.83 2.09 -4.71
C ARG A 54 -17.24 2.53 -6.04
N SER A 55 -15.91 2.62 -6.08
CA SER A 55 -15.15 2.92 -7.29
C SER A 55 -13.73 2.38 -7.12
N ALA A 56 -13.12 1.96 -8.21
CA ALA A 56 -11.73 1.51 -8.24
C ALA A 56 -11.03 2.05 -9.50
N ILE A 57 -9.76 2.41 -9.37
CA ILE A 57 -8.87 2.76 -10.47
C ILE A 57 -7.66 1.83 -10.36
N THR A 58 -7.43 1.02 -11.39
CA THR A 58 -6.23 0.18 -11.51
C THR A 58 -5.35 0.68 -12.66
N VAL A 59 -4.05 0.72 -12.41
CA VAL A 59 -3.01 1.11 -13.37
C VAL A 59 -1.87 0.11 -13.30
N GLU A 60 -1.43 -0.34 -14.47
CA GLU A 60 -0.27 -1.20 -14.63
C GLU A 60 0.87 -0.44 -15.31
N SER A 61 2.09 -0.57 -14.79
CA SER A 61 3.27 -0.03 -15.45
C SER A 61 3.68 -0.85 -16.68
N LYS A 62 4.63 -0.32 -17.44
CA LYS A 62 5.45 -1.13 -18.35
C LYS A 62 6.19 -2.23 -17.59
N GLU A 63 6.53 -3.30 -18.30
CA GLU A 63 7.26 -4.44 -17.75
C GLU A 63 8.69 -4.07 -17.34
N PHE A 64 9.23 -4.71 -16.32
CA PHE A 64 10.62 -4.51 -15.90
C PHE A 64 11.20 -5.80 -15.29
N SER A 65 12.51 -5.78 -15.10
CA SER A 65 13.25 -6.78 -14.35
C SER A 65 13.51 -6.21 -12.96
N LEU A 66 13.29 -7.02 -11.91
CA LEU A 66 13.62 -6.64 -10.55
C LEU A 66 15.09 -6.25 -10.46
N LEU A 67 15.44 -5.29 -9.61
CA LEU A 67 16.84 -5.04 -9.31
C LEU A 67 17.43 -6.26 -8.61
N PRO A 68 18.61 -6.76 -9.02
CA PRO A 68 19.23 -7.87 -8.33
C PRO A 68 19.52 -7.51 -6.87
N GLU A 69 19.60 -8.53 -6.02
CA GLU A 69 19.98 -8.38 -4.62
C GLU A 69 21.38 -7.73 -4.53
N ASP A 70 21.49 -6.69 -3.71
CA ASP A 70 22.72 -5.94 -3.44
C ASP A 70 22.72 -5.49 -1.97
N ASP A 71 23.79 -4.84 -1.50
CA ASP A 71 23.88 -4.34 -0.13
C ASP A 71 22.95 -3.14 0.11
N GLN A 72 22.64 -2.36 -0.94
CA GLN A 72 21.89 -1.12 -0.85
C GLN A 72 21.04 -0.82 -2.09
N ILE A 73 19.89 -0.17 -1.88
CA ILE A 73 19.06 0.36 -2.97
C ILE A 73 19.78 1.56 -3.60
N PRO A 74 19.93 1.62 -4.94
CA PRO A 74 20.53 2.77 -5.62
C PRO A 74 19.78 4.08 -5.30
N GLY A 75 20.52 5.15 -4.99
CA GLY A 75 19.91 6.40 -4.51
C GLY A 75 18.93 7.06 -5.50
N ASN A 76 19.15 6.90 -6.81
CA ASN A 76 18.23 7.32 -7.87
C ASN A 76 16.93 6.49 -7.89
N VAL A 77 17.00 5.19 -7.57
CA VAL A 77 15.83 4.31 -7.44
C VAL A 77 15.03 4.70 -6.21
N GLN A 78 15.68 4.88 -5.05
CA GLN A 78 15.03 5.34 -3.84
C GLN A 78 14.37 6.71 -4.02
N SER A 79 15.05 7.66 -4.68
CA SER A 79 14.50 8.99 -4.96
C SER A 79 13.28 8.93 -5.89
N ALA A 80 13.33 8.07 -6.92
CA ALA A 80 12.21 7.86 -7.83
C ALA A 80 11.02 7.20 -7.12
N PHE A 81 11.28 6.22 -6.24
CA PHE A 81 10.27 5.58 -5.40
C PHE A 81 9.59 6.59 -4.46
N ASN A 82 10.37 7.38 -3.71
CA ASN A 82 9.85 8.42 -2.81
C ASN A 82 8.99 9.43 -3.60
N THR A 83 9.45 9.83 -4.79
CA THR A 83 8.70 10.73 -5.67
C THR A 83 7.38 10.10 -6.10
N MET A 84 7.39 8.84 -6.55
CA MET A 84 6.18 8.12 -6.95
C MET A 84 5.18 8.06 -5.78
N LEU A 85 5.61 7.61 -4.61
CA LEU A 85 4.75 7.50 -3.43
C LEU A 85 4.16 8.84 -2.98
N SER A 86 4.93 9.92 -3.03
CA SER A 86 4.42 11.27 -2.70
C SER A 86 3.23 11.71 -3.56
N HIS A 87 3.05 11.10 -4.75
CA HIS A 87 1.88 11.32 -5.59
C HIS A 87 0.78 10.31 -5.28
N LEU A 88 1.12 9.02 -5.16
CA LEU A 88 0.14 7.93 -5.00
C LEU A 88 -0.58 7.95 -3.65
N VAL A 89 0.08 8.41 -2.58
CA VAL A 89 -0.45 8.40 -1.22
C VAL A 89 -1.46 9.54 -0.97
N LYS A 90 -1.50 10.56 -1.83
CA LYS A 90 -2.37 11.73 -1.63
C LYS A 90 -3.84 11.33 -1.51
N GLY A 91 -4.46 11.77 -0.43
CA GLY A 91 -5.85 11.47 -0.10
C GLY A 91 -6.12 10.00 0.28
N ILE A 92 -5.12 9.11 0.34
CA ILE A 92 -5.31 7.70 0.71
C ILE A 92 -5.33 7.55 2.23
N ASP A 93 -6.36 6.85 2.72
CA ASP A 93 -6.51 6.54 4.14
C ASP A 93 -5.61 5.37 4.55
N VAL A 94 -5.61 4.31 3.74
CA VAL A 94 -4.91 3.06 4.02
C VAL A 94 -4.15 2.61 2.78
N PHE A 95 -2.83 2.46 2.90
CA PHE A 95 -1.96 2.14 1.78
C PHE A 95 -1.23 0.82 2.02
N PHE A 96 -1.49 -0.15 1.15
CA PHE A 96 -0.82 -1.44 1.11
C PHE A 96 0.39 -1.31 0.19
N CYS A 97 1.59 -1.60 0.66
CA CYS A 97 2.79 -1.51 -0.16
C CYS A 97 3.63 -2.76 -0.01
N ASP A 98 4.11 -3.29 -1.13
CA ASP A 98 5.15 -4.31 -1.12
C ASP A 98 6.40 -3.72 -0.48
N TYR A 99 6.93 -4.37 0.55
CA TYR A 99 8.06 -3.87 1.32
C TYR A 99 9.35 -3.79 0.51
N ASN A 100 9.53 -4.74 -0.42
CA ASN A 100 10.74 -4.89 -1.24
C ASN A 100 10.47 -4.54 -2.72
N LEU A 101 9.47 -3.68 -2.97
CA LEU A 101 8.97 -3.34 -4.30
C LEU A 101 10.08 -3.11 -5.33
N GLY A 102 10.10 -3.91 -6.38
CA GLY A 102 10.99 -3.78 -7.53
C GLY A 102 12.42 -4.28 -7.30
N VAL A 103 12.69 -4.98 -6.20
CA VAL A 103 14.01 -5.49 -5.81
C VAL A 103 13.93 -6.99 -5.53
N GLU A 104 14.96 -7.75 -5.92
CA GLU A 104 15.15 -9.14 -5.54
C GLU A 104 15.71 -9.20 -4.10
N GLY A 105 15.09 -10.00 -3.23
CA GLY A 105 15.53 -10.17 -1.84
C GLY A 105 14.81 -9.27 -0.85
N ASP A 106 15.48 -9.00 0.28
CA ASP A 106 14.88 -8.41 1.49
C ASP A 106 15.26 -6.95 1.74
N LEU A 107 15.71 -6.23 0.71
CA LEU A 107 16.07 -4.83 0.83
C LEU A 107 14.82 -3.94 1.02
N PRO A 108 14.73 -3.21 2.14
CA PRO A 108 13.50 -2.52 2.52
C PRO A 108 13.31 -1.17 1.82
N MET A 109 12.59 -1.15 0.71
CA MET A 109 12.27 0.05 -0.08
C MET A 109 11.41 1.06 0.70
N CYS A 110 10.50 0.56 1.54
CA CYS A 110 9.44 1.36 2.18
C CYS A 110 9.81 2.02 3.52
N ASN A 111 11.05 1.89 4.01
CA ASN A 111 11.40 2.25 5.39
C ASN A 111 11.05 3.70 5.79
N GLN A 112 11.21 4.65 4.88
CA GLN A 112 11.02 6.08 5.17
C GLN A 112 9.58 6.57 4.95
N VAL A 113 8.76 5.78 4.26
CA VAL A 113 7.42 6.16 3.81
C VAL A 113 6.48 6.40 4.99
N MET A 114 6.53 5.51 5.99
CA MET A 114 5.64 5.59 7.14
C MET A 114 5.91 6.82 8.01
N ASP A 115 7.16 7.28 8.07
CA ASP A 115 7.54 8.46 8.86
C ASP A 115 7.16 9.77 8.17
N GLU A 116 7.13 9.78 6.83
CA GLU A 116 6.77 10.92 6.00
C GLU A 116 5.25 11.14 5.93
N PHE A 117 4.48 10.08 5.63
CA PHE A 117 3.04 10.19 5.38
C PHE A 117 2.21 9.82 6.62
N LYS A 118 2.34 10.64 7.68
CA LYS A 118 1.73 10.37 8.98
C LYS A 118 0.20 10.39 9.00
N SER A 119 -0.48 10.84 7.94
CA SER A 119 -1.95 10.82 7.79
C SER A 119 -2.48 9.49 7.26
N THR A 120 -1.60 8.66 6.69
CA THR A 120 -1.96 7.39 6.06
C THR A 120 -1.54 6.23 6.97
N ASP A 121 -2.42 5.23 7.11
CA ASP A 121 -2.06 3.96 7.72
C ASP A 121 -1.39 3.07 6.68
N PHE A 122 -0.31 2.39 7.07
CA PHE A 122 0.47 1.57 6.16
C PHE A 122 0.35 0.09 6.51
N VAL A 123 0.14 -0.71 5.46
CA VAL A 123 0.25 -2.16 5.52
C VAL A 123 1.40 -2.56 4.60
N LEU A 124 2.51 -2.96 5.19
CA LEU A 124 3.68 -3.45 4.47
C LEU A 124 3.59 -4.98 4.40
N PHE A 125 3.67 -5.52 3.20
CA PHE A 125 3.61 -6.97 2.96
C PHE A 125 4.87 -7.46 2.24
N SER A 126 4.98 -8.77 2.02
CA SER A 126 6.20 -9.43 1.53
C SER A 126 7.38 -9.39 2.52
N CYS A 127 7.11 -9.20 3.81
CA CYS A 127 8.14 -9.15 4.83
C CYS A 127 8.44 -10.55 5.40
N ALA A 128 8.88 -11.48 4.56
CA ALA A 128 9.11 -12.88 4.95
C ALA A 128 10.10 -13.01 6.13
N ASP A 129 11.12 -12.17 6.16
CA ASP A 129 12.10 -12.11 7.26
C ASP A 129 11.54 -11.49 8.55
N ILE A 130 10.59 -10.57 8.45
CA ILE A 130 10.00 -9.88 9.61
C ILE A 130 8.91 -10.75 10.24
N VAL A 131 8.06 -11.37 9.43
CA VAL A 131 6.92 -12.17 9.91
C VAL A 131 7.29 -13.65 10.08
N GLY A 132 8.39 -14.09 9.48
CA GLY A 132 8.88 -15.46 9.53
C GLY A 132 8.12 -16.43 8.61
N THR A 133 8.79 -17.51 8.21
CA THR A 133 8.22 -18.56 7.33
C THR A 133 7.45 -19.64 8.08
N ASP A 134 7.46 -19.60 9.42
CA ASP A 134 6.79 -20.59 10.26
C ASP A 134 5.25 -20.45 10.12
N PRO A 135 4.53 -21.51 9.70
CA PRO A 135 3.07 -21.49 9.56
C PRO A 135 2.32 -21.46 10.91
N THR A 136 3.02 -21.66 12.03
CA THR A 136 2.47 -21.55 13.39
C THR A 136 2.55 -20.13 13.96
N VAL A 137 3.35 -19.25 13.35
CA VAL A 137 3.42 -17.83 13.67
C VAL A 137 2.22 -17.11 13.06
N GLN A 138 1.66 -16.14 13.79
CA GLN A 138 0.52 -15.37 13.29
C GLN A 138 0.85 -14.78 11.91
N PRO A 139 -0.06 -14.91 10.92
CA PRO A 139 0.19 -14.50 9.53
C PRO A 139 0.33 -12.98 9.35
N TYR A 140 0.18 -12.24 10.44
CA TYR A 140 0.49 -10.83 10.54
C TYR A 140 1.27 -10.59 11.84
N MET A 141 2.34 -9.80 11.77
CA MET A 141 2.87 -9.14 12.96
C MET A 141 2.24 -7.75 13.03
N VAL A 142 1.13 -7.66 13.77
CA VAL A 142 0.63 -6.35 14.21
C VAL A 142 1.65 -5.78 15.18
N SER A 143 2.30 -4.66 14.86
CA SER A 143 3.06 -3.94 15.87
C SER A 143 3.26 -2.44 15.64
N TYR A 144 3.03 -1.73 16.75
CA TYR A 144 3.30 -0.34 17.09
C TYR A 144 2.53 0.74 16.35
N CYS A 145 1.66 1.39 17.12
CA CYS A 145 1.14 2.70 16.82
C CYS A 145 2.22 3.76 17.09
N ALA A 146 2.61 4.51 16.07
CA ALA A 146 3.44 5.69 16.25
C ALA A 146 2.55 6.92 16.49
N PRO A 147 2.91 7.84 17.41
CA PRO A 147 2.21 9.12 17.52
C PRO A 147 2.28 9.88 16.19
N ARG A 148 1.13 10.34 15.69
CA ARG A 148 1.10 11.19 14.48
C ARG A 148 1.70 12.58 14.75
N TYR A 149 1.70 13.03 16.01
CA TYR A 149 2.18 14.35 16.45
C TYR A 149 3.35 14.25 17.44
N GLN A 150 4.15 15.33 17.57
CA GLN A 150 5.15 15.44 18.64
C GLN A 150 4.47 15.66 20.00
N GLN A 151 5.13 15.20 21.08
CA GLN A 151 4.59 15.14 22.46
C GLN A 151 3.81 16.40 22.87
N GLY A 152 2.62 16.20 23.46
CA GLY A 152 1.79 17.25 24.06
C GLY A 152 0.50 17.59 23.31
N SER A 153 0.27 17.00 22.12
CA SER A 153 -0.96 17.19 21.34
C SER A 153 -1.52 15.84 20.86
N LYS A 154 -2.78 15.56 21.23
CA LYS A 154 -3.69 14.43 20.89
C LYS A 154 -3.12 13.00 20.72
N LEU A 155 -3.91 12.02 21.20
CA LEU A 155 -3.65 10.57 21.12
C LEU A 155 -3.74 9.96 19.69
N ALA A 156 -3.61 10.75 18.62
CA ALA A 156 -3.78 10.20 17.26
C ALA A 156 -2.59 9.29 16.90
N GLN A 157 -2.91 8.06 16.52
CA GLN A 157 -1.94 7.01 16.23
C GLN A 157 -1.94 6.65 14.75
N GLN A 158 -0.75 6.52 14.16
CA GLN A 158 -0.56 5.91 12.85
C GLN A 158 -0.40 4.41 13.03
N HIS A 159 -1.22 3.63 12.33
CA HIS A 159 -1.14 2.18 12.35
C HIS A 159 -0.15 1.72 11.28
N ARG A 160 0.78 0.88 11.71
CA ARG A 160 1.78 0.22 10.87
C ARG A 160 1.60 -1.28 11.02
N ILE A 161 1.34 -1.97 9.92
CA ILE A 161 1.10 -3.42 9.93
C ILE A 161 2.11 -4.07 9.01
N TYR A 162 2.83 -5.07 9.51
CA TYR A 162 3.61 -5.99 8.69
C TYR A 162 2.83 -7.29 8.54
N CYS A 163 2.59 -7.74 7.32
CA CYS A 163 1.78 -8.93 7.08
C CYS A 163 2.33 -9.83 5.98
N LYS A 164 1.98 -11.11 6.02
CA LYS A 164 2.29 -12.05 4.93
C LYS A 164 1.45 -11.72 3.70
N THR A 165 1.94 -12.09 2.52
CA THR A 165 1.21 -11.97 1.27
C THR A 165 0.22 -13.12 1.12
N ASP A 166 -0.86 -13.09 1.90
CA ASP A 166 -1.92 -14.08 1.84
C ASP A 166 -3.31 -13.47 2.16
N PRO A 167 -4.42 -14.11 1.72
CA PRO A 167 -5.75 -13.51 1.83
C PRO A 167 -6.20 -13.30 3.28
N PHE A 168 -5.81 -14.20 4.18
CA PHE A 168 -6.20 -14.11 5.58
C PHE A 168 -5.45 -12.96 6.26
N ALA A 169 -4.15 -12.81 6.01
CA ALA A 169 -3.36 -11.69 6.51
C ALA A 169 -3.92 -10.33 6.06
N PHE A 170 -4.27 -10.18 4.78
CA PHE A 170 -4.86 -8.95 4.24
C PHE A 170 -6.22 -8.63 4.85
N CYS A 171 -7.09 -9.64 4.99
CA CYS A 171 -8.36 -9.49 5.69
C CYS A 171 -8.17 -8.99 7.13
N GLN A 172 -7.22 -9.56 7.87
CA GLN A 172 -6.95 -9.17 9.25
C GLN A 172 -6.38 -7.75 9.33
N ALA A 173 -5.48 -7.38 8.41
CA ALA A 173 -4.93 -6.03 8.33
C ALA A 173 -6.02 -4.97 8.07
N ILE A 174 -6.90 -5.19 7.08
CA ILE A 174 -8.03 -4.29 6.79
C ILE A 174 -8.95 -4.18 8.02
N ASN A 175 -9.33 -5.32 8.61
CA ASN A 175 -10.23 -5.31 9.75
C ASN A 175 -9.62 -4.61 10.98
N ALA A 176 -8.33 -4.85 11.26
CA ALA A 176 -7.61 -4.21 12.36
C ALA A 176 -7.63 -2.68 12.23
N ILE A 177 -7.33 -2.15 11.03
CA ILE A 177 -7.34 -0.70 10.77
C ILE A 177 -8.75 -0.13 10.92
N VAL A 178 -9.76 -0.79 10.36
CA VAL A 178 -11.15 -0.31 10.44
C VAL A 178 -11.64 -0.28 11.89
N VAL A 179 -11.44 -1.36 12.64
CA VAL A 179 -11.84 -1.44 14.05
C VAL A 179 -11.08 -0.42 14.90
N GLN A 180 -9.80 -0.23 14.65
CA GLN A 180 -9.00 0.70 15.43
C GLN A 180 -9.40 2.16 15.16
N ARG A 181 -9.60 2.55 13.89
CA ARG A 181 -10.12 3.88 13.55
C ARG A 181 -11.50 4.15 14.15
N GLN A 182 -12.38 3.15 14.21
CA GLN A 182 -13.67 3.27 14.90
C GLN A 182 -13.48 3.58 16.40
N LYS A 183 -12.48 2.98 17.06
CA LYS A 183 -12.15 3.28 18.47
C LYS A 183 -11.55 4.67 18.63
N ASP A 184 -10.69 5.09 17.71
CA ASP A 184 -10.05 6.41 17.74
C ASP A 184 -11.11 7.52 17.58
N ASP A 185 -12.09 7.32 16.69
CA ASP A 185 -13.23 8.22 16.51
C ASP A 185 -14.06 8.36 17.80
N LEU A 186 -14.24 7.28 18.57
CA LEU A 186 -15.00 7.29 19.82
C LEU A 186 -14.26 7.97 20.99
N THR A 187 -12.92 8.01 20.95
CA THR A 187 -12.08 8.52 22.04
C THR A 187 -11.65 9.96 21.85
N GLY A 188 -12.17 10.65 20.83
CA GLY A 188 -11.79 12.03 20.49
C GLY A 188 -10.38 12.13 19.88
N GLY A 189 -9.78 10.99 19.52
CA GLY A 189 -8.60 10.89 18.65
C GLY A 189 -8.97 11.16 17.20
N HIS A 190 -9.77 12.22 16.95
CA HIS A 190 -10.23 12.54 15.61
C HIS A 190 -9.03 12.83 14.72
N ILE A 191 -8.80 11.89 13.80
CA ILE A 191 -7.95 12.06 12.61
C ILE A 191 -8.54 13.17 11.71
N ARG A 192 -9.87 13.35 11.76
CA ARG A 192 -10.65 14.15 10.80
C ARG A 192 -10.70 15.66 11.05
N SER A 193 -10.51 16.14 12.28
CA SER A 193 -10.69 17.57 12.59
C SER A 193 -9.44 18.43 12.43
N ASP A 194 -8.24 17.82 12.37
CA ASP A 194 -6.97 18.55 12.49
C ASP A 194 -6.14 18.56 11.20
N LEU A 195 -6.52 17.75 10.20
CA LEU A 195 -5.87 17.61 8.88
C LEU A 195 -6.85 17.86 7.72
N ASP A 196 -7.75 18.83 7.90
CA ASP A 196 -8.78 19.21 6.92
C ASP A 196 -8.28 19.36 5.46
N PRO A 197 -7.02 19.80 5.18
CA PRO A 197 -6.50 19.83 3.81
C PRO A 197 -6.35 18.43 3.19
N TYR A 198 -5.78 17.46 3.91
CA TYR A 198 -5.34 16.17 3.35
C TYR A 198 -6.48 15.18 3.15
N ILE A 199 -7.56 15.32 3.92
CA ILE A 199 -8.71 14.39 3.93
C ILE A 199 -9.65 14.66 2.76
N ASN A 200 -9.68 15.93 2.30
CA ASN A 200 -10.43 16.35 1.12
C ASN A 200 -9.60 16.30 -0.15
N GLU A 201 -8.31 15.92 -0.09
CA GLU A 201 -7.54 15.67 -1.28
C GLU A 201 -8.15 14.50 -2.05
N SER A 202 -8.41 14.75 -3.33
CA SER A 202 -8.85 13.70 -4.23
C SER A 202 -7.70 12.74 -4.47
N PRO A 203 -7.96 11.42 -4.53
CA PRO A 203 -6.97 10.47 -5.02
C PRO A 203 -6.39 10.93 -6.35
N ILE A 204 -5.16 10.52 -6.60
CA ILE A 204 -4.51 10.72 -7.89
C ILE A 204 -5.39 10.21 -9.04
N ASP A 205 -5.42 10.92 -10.15
CA ASP A 205 -6.11 10.46 -11.35
C ASP A 205 -5.31 9.36 -12.07
N LYS A 206 -6.00 8.62 -12.94
CA LYS A 206 -5.43 7.46 -13.64
C LYS A 206 -4.21 7.81 -14.49
N ASP A 207 -4.24 8.94 -15.19
CA ASP A 207 -3.17 9.33 -16.12
C ASP A 207 -1.92 9.76 -15.36
N THR A 208 -2.09 10.50 -14.27
CA THR A 208 -0.97 10.87 -13.40
C THR A 208 -0.39 9.65 -12.69
N ALA A 209 -1.22 8.70 -12.25
CA ALA A 209 -0.76 7.43 -11.69
C ALA A 209 0.10 6.63 -12.69
N ASP A 210 -0.36 6.49 -13.94
CA ASP A 210 0.40 5.84 -15.01
C ASP A 210 1.76 6.52 -15.24
N GLN A 211 1.79 7.85 -15.28
CA GLN A 211 3.03 8.59 -15.47
C GLN A 211 4.03 8.35 -14.33
N VAL A 212 3.60 8.41 -13.06
CA VAL A 212 4.53 8.26 -11.93
C VAL A 212 5.02 6.83 -11.77
N LEU A 213 4.18 5.83 -12.04
CA LEU A 213 4.58 4.41 -12.08
C LEU A 213 5.65 4.19 -13.13
N ASN A 214 5.43 4.68 -14.36
CA ASN A 214 6.37 4.48 -15.45
C ASN A 214 7.69 5.24 -15.26
N ARG A 215 7.68 6.41 -14.61
CA ARG A 215 8.92 7.13 -14.23
C ARG A 215 9.76 6.33 -13.23
N PHE A 216 9.13 5.66 -12.26
CA PHE A 216 9.85 4.79 -11.35
C PHE A 216 10.41 3.56 -12.07
N VAL A 217 9.63 2.93 -12.95
CA VAL A 217 10.10 1.83 -13.81
C VAL A 217 11.27 2.23 -14.70
N GLU A 218 11.29 3.45 -15.23
CA GLU A 218 12.43 3.98 -15.98
C GLU A 218 13.70 4.04 -15.13
N SER A 219 13.59 4.41 -13.85
CA SER A 219 14.70 4.37 -12.90
C SER A 219 15.18 2.93 -12.67
N LEU A 220 14.26 1.97 -12.45
CA LEU A 220 14.62 0.55 -12.29
C LEU A 220 15.37 0.01 -13.52
N ARG A 221 14.83 0.23 -14.72
CA ARG A 221 15.44 -0.20 -15.99
C ARG A 221 16.80 0.44 -16.26
N SER A 222 17.02 1.66 -15.77
CA SER A 222 18.31 2.34 -15.92
C SER A 222 19.40 1.73 -15.05
N ASN A 223 19.03 1.12 -13.91
CA ASN A 223 19.97 0.49 -12.97
C ASN A 223 20.08 -1.02 -13.15
N ASN A 224 19.08 -1.67 -13.74
CA ASN A 224 19.17 -3.04 -14.22
C ASN A 224 18.82 -3.11 -15.71
N PRO A 225 19.73 -2.64 -16.60
CA PRO A 225 19.53 -2.65 -18.03
C PRO A 225 19.71 -4.06 -18.63
N ASP A 226 18.82 -4.99 -18.32
CA ASP A 226 18.66 -6.28 -19.03
C ASP A 226 17.15 -6.63 -19.04
N THR A 227 16.41 -6.88 -20.14
CA THR A 227 16.72 -7.44 -21.46
C THR A 227 15.74 -6.84 -22.52
N VAL A 228 16.07 -5.71 -23.17
CA VAL A 228 15.44 -5.32 -24.46
C VAL A 228 16.55 -5.25 -25.50
N ALA A 229 17.21 -6.37 -25.73
CA ALA A 229 18.28 -6.45 -26.71
C ALA A 229 18.28 -7.78 -27.48
N ILE A 230 17.13 -8.30 -27.94
CA ILE A 230 17.07 -9.07 -29.19
C ILE A 230 15.73 -8.81 -29.90
N GLY A 231 15.69 -7.71 -30.64
CA GLY A 231 14.67 -7.40 -31.65
C GLY A 231 15.34 -6.89 -32.93
N TYR A 232 16.54 -7.38 -33.25
CA TYR A 232 17.09 -7.27 -34.60
C TYR A 232 16.93 -8.64 -35.26
N SER A 233 16.04 -8.71 -36.24
CA SER A 233 16.00 -9.77 -37.23
C SER A 233 15.93 -9.09 -38.58
N GLY A 234 17.02 -9.25 -39.35
CA GLY A 234 17.11 -9.23 -40.82
C GLY A 234 16.35 -8.15 -41.57
#